data_AF-A0A925VL91-F1
#
_entry.id   AF-A0A925VL91-F1
#
_cell.length_a   1.000
_cell.length_b   1.000
_cell.length_c   1.000
_cell.angle_alpha   90.00
_cell.angle_beta   90.00
_cell.angle_gamma   90.00
#
_symmetry.space_group_name_H-M   'P 1'
#
loop_
_entity.id
_entity.type
_entity.pdbx_description
1 polymer ?
#
loop_
_entity_poly.entity_id
_entity_poly.type
_entity_poly.pdbx_seq_one_letter_code
_entity_poly.pdbx_strand_id
1 'polypeptide(L)'
;MTGVLAMRLEEATAFDIDTLTRTYAPSLPALHTHTVEELLANRGGVRHYFNGADPTKGVDEHFDTMLEAAELFEDDALAFGPGTAYGYSTHGYTLAGAAMEEAVGAPFATLLNDYLSAPYNLPTLQIEDRSVPNALRARLYGGSNIGPVPVVADDVSWKGPGGGCETSVYDYGRLGVRLTNGSLLTPSSLDRMWTPPDGLANYALGWDTGSNVVAKGGEQTGSRSYIRIYPDEQITIALISNQRGHDLPQLGRDIGTLLLNNLSSAALAAADSLAASDASPTQADADELDPPVELGDPAFGVPQPAILQPTATDDATEPATAAFEEGRPEYNVYLPLLLR
;
A
#
# COMPACT_ATOMS: atom_id res chain seq x y z
N MET A 1 -1.59 -2.61 -6.00
CA MET A 1 -2.44 -3.64 -6.62
C MET A 1 -1.99 -3.92 -8.05
N THR A 2 -2.12 -2.97 -8.98
CA THR A 2 -1.79 -3.16 -10.41
C THR A 2 -0.38 -3.65 -10.68
N GLY A 3 0.65 -3.10 -10.02
CA GLY A 3 2.01 -3.64 -10.16
C GLY A 3 2.14 -5.10 -9.71
N VAL A 4 1.46 -5.48 -8.62
CA VAL A 4 1.41 -6.87 -8.15
C VAL A 4 0.71 -7.77 -9.18
N LEU A 5 -0.42 -7.32 -9.73
CA LEU A 5 -1.15 -8.03 -10.78
C LEU A 5 -0.29 -8.21 -12.05
N ALA A 6 0.44 -7.17 -12.47
CA ALA A 6 1.34 -7.23 -13.62
C ALA A 6 2.38 -8.32 -13.45
N MET A 7 3.05 -8.37 -12.29
CA MET A 7 4.03 -9.41 -11.96
C MET A 7 3.41 -10.80 -11.90
N ARG A 8 2.18 -10.93 -11.40
CA ARG A 8 1.45 -12.21 -11.43
C ARG A 8 1.16 -12.69 -12.84
N LEU A 9 0.73 -11.79 -13.73
CA LEU A 9 0.50 -12.11 -15.14
C LEU A 9 1.80 -12.47 -15.86
N GLU A 10 2.90 -11.79 -15.54
CA GLU A 10 4.23 -12.08 -16.08
C GLU A 10 4.75 -13.45 -15.63
N GLU A 11 4.63 -13.79 -14.35
CA GLU A 11 4.95 -15.14 -13.85
C GLU A 11 4.08 -16.22 -14.49
N ALA A 12 2.85 -15.89 -14.87
CA ALA A 12 1.96 -16.78 -15.62
C ALA A 12 2.28 -16.83 -17.13
N THR A 13 3.29 -16.09 -17.61
CA THR A 13 3.64 -15.91 -19.03
C THR A 13 2.50 -15.36 -19.90
N ALA A 14 1.51 -14.74 -19.26
CA ALA A 14 0.33 -14.17 -19.92
C ALA A 14 0.56 -12.70 -20.35
N PHE A 15 1.62 -12.07 -19.84
CA PHE A 15 1.91 -10.66 -20.05
C PHE A 15 3.41 -10.39 -19.91
N ASP A 16 3.93 -9.44 -20.64
CA ASP A 16 5.31 -8.95 -20.50
C ASP A 16 5.27 -7.43 -20.38
N ILE A 17 5.74 -6.90 -19.24
CA ILE A 17 5.68 -5.47 -18.97
C ILE A 17 6.69 -4.65 -19.80
N ASP A 18 7.74 -5.27 -20.35
CA ASP A 18 8.72 -4.58 -21.20
C ASP A 18 8.20 -4.37 -22.62
N THR A 19 7.06 -4.97 -22.95
CA THR A 19 6.40 -4.79 -24.24
C THR A 19 5.71 -3.41 -24.32
N LEU A 20 5.76 -2.78 -25.50
CA LEU A 20 5.05 -1.53 -25.75
C LEU A 20 3.55 -1.70 -25.52
N THR A 21 2.93 -0.76 -24.81
CA THR A 21 1.48 -0.79 -24.50
C THR A 21 0.63 -0.97 -25.76
N ARG A 22 1.01 -0.31 -26.88
CA ARG A 22 0.33 -0.42 -28.18
C ARG A 22 0.49 -1.77 -28.88
N THR A 23 1.42 -2.62 -28.45
CA THR A 23 1.51 -4.00 -28.96
C THR A 23 0.31 -4.82 -28.49
N TYR A 24 -0.12 -4.58 -27.25
CA TYR A 24 -1.32 -5.20 -26.68
C TYR A 24 -2.59 -4.47 -27.11
N ALA A 25 -2.61 -3.13 -27.00
CA ALA A 25 -3.75 -2.29 -27.34
C ALA A 25 -3.47 -1.44 -28.60
N PRO A 26 -3.57 -2.01 -29.83
CA PRO A 26 -3.19 -1.33 -31.06
C PRO A 26 -4.11 -0.17 -31.45
N SER A 27 -5.31 -0.08 -30.87
CA SER A 27 -6.25 1.03 -31.06
C SER A 27 -5.74 2.35 -30.47
N LEU A 28 -4.89 2.30 -29.44
CA LEU A 28 -4.35 3.47 -28.77
C LEU A 28 -3.62 4.41 -29.76
N PRO A 29 -3.75 5.75 -29.60
CA PRO A 29 -3.09 6.74 -30.45
C PRO A 29 -1.58 6.57 -30.59
N ALA A 30 -1.04 7.00 -31.73
CA ALA A 30 0.35 6.76 -32.09
C ALA A 30 1.40 7.37 -31.16
N LEU A 31 1.00 8.36 -30.36
CA LEU A 31 1.83 9.01 -29.35
C LEU A 31 2.22 8.09 -28.18
N HIS A 32 1.46 7.01 -27.93
CA HIS A 32 1.74 6.07 -26.86
C HIS A 32 2.85 5.08 -27.23
N THR A 33 4.10 5.54 -27.15
CA THR A 33 5.29 4.71 -27.42
C THR A 33 5.96 4.19 -26.15
N HIS A 34 5.22 4.14 -25.03
CA HIS A 34 5.71 3.65 -23.74
C HIS A 34 5.59 2.13 -23.63
N THR A 35 6.44 1.53 -22.81
CA THR A 35 6.24 0.17 -22.29
C THR A 35 5.24 0.19 -21.14
N VAL A 36 4.71 -0.99 -20.78
CA VAL A 36 3.85 -1.10 -19.60
C VAL A 36 4.66 -0.88 -18.30
N GLU A 37 5.92 -1.30 -18.27
CA GLU A 37 6.88 -1.00 -17.20
C GLU A 37 6.99 0.51 -16.98
N GLU A 38 7.16 1.29 -18.05
CA GLU A 38 7.23 2.75 -17.97
C GLU A 38 5.92 3.35 -17.44
N LEU A 39 4.76 2.81 -17.79
CA LEU A 39 3.48 3.26 -17.21
C LEU A 39 3.41 2.97 -15.70
N LEU A 40 3.73 1.74 -15.29
CA LEU A 40 3.71 1.32 -13.89
C LEU A 40 4.74 2.07 -13.04
N ALA A 41 5.88 2.45 -13.64
CA ALA A 41 6.90 3.26 -12.98
C ALA A 41 6.61 4.78 -13.04
N ASN A 42 5.45 5.22 -13.55
CA ASN A 42 5.09 6.64 -13.75
C ASN A 42 6.08 7.41 -14.65
N ARG A 43 6.58 6.75 -15.69
CA ARG A 43 7.53 7.25 -16.70
C ARG A 43 6.94 7.29 -18.11
N GLY A 44 5.67 6.94 -18.29
CA GLY A 44 5.01 6.92 -19.60
C GLY A 44 4.58 8.29 -20.16
N GLY A 45 4.72 9.39 -19.40
CA GLY A 45 4.37 10.74 -19.87
C GLY A 45 2.88 11.06 -19.93
N VAL A 46 2.00 10.11 -19.60
CA VAL A 46 0.54 10.29 -19.59
C VAL A 46 0.17 11.30 -18.51
N ARG A 47 -0.62 12.32 -18.85
CA ARG A 47 -1.02 13.35 -17.89
C ARG A 47 -1.79 12.81 -16.69
N HIS A 48 -1.62 13.45 -15.54
CA HIS A 48 -2.46 13.20 -14.36
C HIS A 48 -3.72 14.08 -14.38
N TYR A 49 -4.32 14.29 -13.21
CA TYR A 49 -5.42 15.23 -13.00
C TYR A 49 -4.96 16.68 -13.08
N PHE A 50 -5.83 17.55 -13.58
CA PHE A 50 -5.66 19.00 -13.49
C PHE A 50 -6.69 19.58 -12.53
N ASN A 51 -6.23 20.37 -11.56
CA ASN A 51 -7.14 21.03 -10.61
C ASN A 51 -8.20 21.86 -11.34
N GLY A 52 -9.46 21.44 -11.21
CA GLY A 52 -10.63 22.14 -11.75
C GLY A 52 -10.80 22.10 -13.27
N ALA A 53 -9.82 21.57 -14.02
CA ALA A 53 -9.82 21.55 -15.48
C ALA A 53 -9.67 20.14 -16.08
N ASP A 54 -9.58 19.10 -15.25
CA ASP A 54 -9.56 17.72 -15.73
C ASP A 54 -10.90 17.38 -16.41
N PRO A 55 -10.92 17.05 -17.71
CA PRO A 55 -12.16 16.70 -18.42
C PRO A 55 -12.84 15.44 -17.85
N THR A 56 -12.10 14.60 -17.12
CA THR A 56 -12.66 13.40 -16.47
C THR A 56 -13.33 13.70 -15.12
N LYS A 57 -13.21 14.94 -14.62
CA LYS A 57 -13.76 15.32 -13.33
C LYS A 57 -15.29 15.33 -13.38
N GLY A 58 -15.90 14.46 -12.59
CA GLY A 58 -17.35 14.37 -12.50
C GLY A 58 -17.97 13.60 -13.66
N VAL A 59 -17.20 12.75 -14.34
CA VAL A 59 -17.73 11.68 -15.17
C VAL A 59 -18.65 10.82 -14.31
N ASP A 60 -19.91 10.72 -14.74
CA ASP A 60 -21.00 9.94 -14.11
C ASP A 60 -21.35 8.75 -15.00
N GLU A 61 -20.34 8.22 -15.69
CA GLU A 61 -20.42 7.09 -16.61
C GLU A 61 -19.61 5.91 -16.04
N HIS A 62 -20.16 4.72 -16.23
CA HIS A 62 -19.52 3.47 -15.85
C HIS A 62 -18.76 2.90 -17.05
N PHE A 63 -17.57 2.36 -16.79
CA PHE A 63 -16.73 1.71 -17.80
C PHE A 63 -16.51 0.25 -17.45
N ASP A 64 -16.87 -0.65 -18.37
CA ASP A 64 -16.69 -2.09 -18.19
C ASP A 64 -15.23 -2.50 -18.41
N THR A 65 -14.49 -1.76 -19.22
CA THR A 65 -13.08 -2.00 -19.53
C THR A 65 -12.22 -0.75 -19.34
N MET A 66 -10.91 -0.97 -19.10
CA MET A 66 -9.92 0.10 -19.00
C MET A 66 -9.57 0.69 -20.36
N LEU A 67 -9.75 -0.06 -21.45
CA LEU A 67 -9.60 0.48 -22.80
C LEU A 67 -10.70 1.50 -23.11
N GLU A 68 -11.97 1.22 -22.78
CA GLU A 68 -13.05 2.22 -22.91
C GLU A 68 -12.80 3.43 -22.00
N ALA A 69 -12.35 3.19 -20.76
CA ALA A 69 -12.00 4.28 -19.85
C ALA A 69 -10.85 5.17 -20.36
N ALA A 70 -9.95 4.62 -21.18
CA ALA A 70 -8.83 5.35 -21.75
C ALA A 70 -9.27 6.41 -22.77
N GLU A 71 -10.43 6.24 -23.42
CA GLU A 71 -11.00 7.20 -24.38
C GLU A 71 -11.17 8.61 -23.77
N LEU A 72 -11.29 8.70 -22.45
CA LEU A 72 -11.36 9.95 -21.71
C LEU A 72 -10.10 10.83 -21.82
N PHE A 73 -8.95 10.25 -22.15
CA PHE A 73 -7.66 10.96 -22.11
C PHE A 73 -6.58 10.45 -23.08
N GLU A 74 -6.81 9.38 -23.85
CA GLU A 74 -5.79 8.76 -24.71
C GLU A 74 -5.29 9.68 -25.83
N ASP A 75 -6.12 10.59 -26.32
CA ASP A 75 -5.74 11.57 -27.35
C ASP A 75 -4.93 12.75 -26.79
N ASP A 76 -4.79 12.86 -25.47
CA ASP A 76 -4.08 13.97 -24.86
C ASP A 76 -2.57 13.88 -25.10
N ALA A 77 -1.94 15.03 -25.31
CA ALA A 77 -0.50 15.11 -25.46
C ALA A 77 0.24 14.58 -24.21
N LEU A 78 1.31 13.80 -24.43
CA LEU A 78 2.19 13.40 -23.34
C LEU A 78 2.88 14.64 -22.74
N ALA A 79 2.96 14.69 -21.41
CA ALA A 79 3.66 15.74 -20.68
C ALA A 79 5.17 15.72 -20.91
N PHE A 80 5.73 14.55 -21.23
CA PHE A 80 7.13 14.30 -21.56
C PHE A 80 7.25 12.99 -22.34
N GLY A 81 8.40 12.74 -22.98
CA GLY A 81 8.63 11.50 -23.72
C GLY A 81 8.72 10.28 -22.79
N PRO A 82 8.19 9.11 -23.17
CA PRO A 82 8.33 7.88 -22.39
C PRO A 82 9.76 7.61 -21.93
N GLY A 83 9.91 7.22 -20.66
CA GLY A 83 11.20 6.90 -20.04
C GLY A 83 12.10 8.10 -19.73
N THR A 84 11.76 9.32 -20.18
CA THR A 84 12.66 10.49 -20.06
C THR A 84 12.53 11.26 -18.75
N ALA A 85 11.42 11.08 -18.02
CA ALA A 85 11.16 11.75 -16.75
C ALA A 85 10.17 10.94 -15.90
N TYR A 86 10.06 11.33 -14.63
CA TYR A 86 9.04 10.84 -13.72
C TYR A 86 7.87 11.82 -13.64
N GLY A 87 6.64 11.31 -13.70
CA GLY A 87 5.42 12.05 -13.50
C GLY A 87 4.27 11.12 -13.10
N TYR A 88 3.88 11.17 -11.83
CA TYR A 88 2.80 10.34 -11.28
C TYR A 88 1.52 10.51 -12.08
N SER A 89 0.91 9.41 -12.52
CA SER A 89 -0.31 9.45 -13.33
C SER A 89 -1.22 8.27 -13.07
N THR A 90 -2.36 8.52 -12.43
CA THR A 90 -3.47 7.55 -12.37
C THR A 90 -3.95 7.13 -13.77
N HIS A 91 -4.01 8.05 -14.74
CA HIS A 91 -4.37 7.70 -16.12
C HIS A 91 -3.34 6.76 -16.78
N GLY A 92 -2.05 6.93 -16.47
CA GLY A 92 -1.02 6.00 -16.91
C GLY A 92 -1.26 4.56 -16.42
N TYR A 93 -1.77 4.40 -15.20
CA TYR A 93 -2.18 3.10 -14.68
C TYR A 93 -3.42 2.54 -15.38
N THR A 94 -4.38 3.37 -15.76
CA THR A 94 -5.53 2.95 -16.58
C THR A 94 -5.04 2.38 -17.92
N LEU A 95 -4.09 3.01 -18.61
CA LEU A 95 -3.49 2.43 -19.83
C LEU A 95 -2.74 1.13 -19.59
N ALA A 96 -2.05 1.01 -18.45
CA ALA A 96 -1.39 -0.25 -18.08
C ALA A 96 -2.42 -1.37 -17.86
N GLY A 97 -3.57 -1.04 -17.25
CA GLY A 97 -4.70 -1.94 -17.12
C GLY A 97 -5.29 -2.33 -18.47
N ALA A 98 -5.49 -1.38 -19.39
CA ALA A 98 -6.00 -1.64 -20.73
C ALA A 98 -5.08 -2.61 -21.51
N ALA A 99 -3.76 -2.44 -21.41
CA ALA A 99 -2.82 -3.38 -22.00
C ALA A 99 -2.94 -4.80 -21.39
N MET A 100 -3.13 -4.91 -20.08
CA MET A 100 -3.35 -6.21 -19.42
C MET A 100 -4.66 -6.86 -19.88
N GLU A 101 -5.74 -6.09 -20.00
CA GLU A 101 -7.02 -6.56 -20.52
C GLU A 101 -6.90 -7.11 -21.93
N GLU A 102 -6.29 -6.35 -22.84
CA GLU A 102 -6.12 -6.74 -24.23
C GLU A 102 -5.19 -7.94 -24.40
N ALA A 103 -4.13 -8.04 -23.59
CA ALA A 103 -3.20 -9.16 -23.64
C ALA A 103 -3.85 -10.48 -23.23
N VAL A 104 -4.69 -10.46 -22.20
CA VAL A 104 -5.32 -11.67 -21.64
C VAL A 104 -6.69 -11.95 -22.26
N GLY A 105 -7.37 -10.92 -22.79
CA GLY A 105 -8.71 -11.00 -23.35
C GLY A 105 -9.82 -11.04 -22.29
N ALA A 106 -9.63 -10.37 -21.15
CA ALA A 106 -10.62 -10.30 -20.08
C ALA A 106 -10.59 -8.93 -19.35
N PRO A 107 -11.73 -8.45 -18.82
CA PRO A 107 -11.78 -7.18 -18.09
C PRO A 107 -10.86 -7.16 -16.87
N PHE A 108 -10.37 -5.98 -16.50
CA PHE A 108 -9.37 -5.83 -15.44
C PHE A 108 -9.89 -6.34 -14.09
N ALA A 109 -11.19 -6.19 -13.81
CA ALA A 109 -11.81 -6.76 -12.62
C ALA A 109 -11.70 -8.30 -12.58
N THR A 110 -11.86 -8.97 -13.72
CA THR A 110 -11.65 -10.42 -13.86
C THR A 110 -10.19 -10.78 -13.66
N LEU A 111 -9.25 -10.02 -14.25
CA LEU A 111 -7.82 -10.26 -14.06
C LEU A 111 -7.42 -10.13 -12.59
N LEU A 112 -7.89 -9.07 -11.92
CA LEU A 112 -7.64 -8.84 -10.50
C LEU A 112 -8.18 -10.00 -9.65
N ASN A 113 -9.38 -10.50 -9.96
CA ASN A 113 -9.94 -11.65 -9.25
C ASN A 113 -9.13 -12.93 -9.49
N ASP A 114 -8.92 -13.29 -10.76
CA ASP A 114 -8.43 -14.61 -11.15
C ASP A 114 -6.94 -14.79 -10.88
N TYR A 115 -6.15 -13.71 -10.95
CA TYR A 115 -4.69 -13.76 -10.78
C TYR A 115 -4.22 -13.24 -9.42
N LEU A 116 -5.06 -12.53 -8.66
CA LEU A 116 -4.69 -11.94 -7.37
C LEU A 116 -5.69 -12.25 -6.24
N SER A 117 -6.94 -11.79 -6.31
CA SER A 117 -7.81 -11.84 -5.14
C SER A 117 -8.21 -13.27 -4.74
N ALA A 118 -8.67 -14.08 -5.69
CA ALA A 118 -9.15 -15.44 -5.40
C ALA A 118 -8.01 -16.43 -5.05
N PRO A 119 -6.90 -16.52 -5.81
CA PRO A 119 -5.82 -17.47 -5.48
C PRO A 119 -5.14 -17.20 -4.14
N TYR A 120 -5.12 -15.93 -3.71
CA TYR A 120 -4.45 -15.49 -2.49
C TYR A 120 -5.40 -15.22 -1.32
N ASN A 121 -6.66 -15.62 -1.43
CA ASN A 121 -7.66 -15.46 -0.36
C ASN A 121 -7.73 -14.01 0.16
N LEU A 122 -7.92 -13.07 -0.77
CA LEU A 122 -8.15 -11.65 -0.52
C LEU A 122 -9.58 -11.30 -0.97
N PRO A 123 -10.62 -11.90 -0.38
CA PRO A 123 -11.99 -11.88 -0.91
C PRO A 123 -12.64 -10.50 -0.98
N THR A 124 -12.09 -9.50 -0.29
CA THR A 124 -12.60 -8.12 -0.34
C THR A 124 -11.87 -7.24 -1.35
N LEU A 125 -10.77 -7.70 -1.95
CA LEU A 125 -10.01 -6.94 -2.94
C LEU A 125 -10.69 -7.03 -4.31
N GLN A 126 -11.20 -5.91 -4.80
CA GLN A 126 -11.88 -5.81 -6.09
C GLN A 126 -11.82 -4.38 -6.64
N ILE A 127 -12.22 -4.19 -7.92
CA ILE A 127 -12.58 -2.85 -8.40
C ILE A 127 -13.83 -2.40 -7.64
N GLU A 128 -13.84 -1.14 -7.19
CA GLU A 128 -15.00 -0.58 -6.48
C GLU A 128 -16.21 -0.53 -7.43
N ASP A 129 -17.27 -1.24 -7.04
CA ASP A 129 -18.57 -1.15 -7.67
C ASP A 129 -19.62 -0.74 -6.62
N ARG A 130 -20.11 0.50 -6.73
CA ARG A 130 -21.12 1.06 -5.84
C ARG A 130 -22.55 0.79 -6.27
N SER A 131 -22.76 0.28 -7.48
CA SER A 131 -24.07 -0.21 -7.91
C SER A 131 -24.48 -1.46 -7.13
N VAL A 132 -23.48 -2.25 -6.68
CA VAL A 132 -23.67 -3.42 -5.83
C VAL A 132 -23.69 -3.00 -4.34
N PRO A 133 -24.82 -3.20 -3.62
CA PRO A 133 -24.90 -2.91 -2.20
C PRO A 133 -23.97 -3.81 -1.39
N ASN A 134 -23.18 -3.22 -0.51
CA ASN A 134 -22.30 -3.94 0.42
C ASN A 134 -22.45 -3.37 1.83
N ALA A 135 -23.08 -4.13 2.73
CA ALA A 135 -23.34 -3.71 4.10
C ALA A 135 -22.07 -3.56 4.96
N LEU A 136 -20.94 -4.16 4.53
CA LEU A 136 -19.66 -4.06 5.21
C LEU A 136 -18.82 -2.87 4.73
N ARG A 137 -19.26 -2.18 3.67
CA ARG A 137 -18.55 -1.02 3.12
C ARG A 137 -18.71 0.17 4.06
N ALA A 138 -17.58 0.76 4.48
CA ALA A 138 -17.60 1.94 5.33
C ALA A 138 -18.25 3.14 4.62
N ARG A 139 -19.04 3.91 5.37
CA ARG A 139 -19.52 5.21 4.90
C ARG A 139 -18.34 6.17 4.78
N LEU A 140 -18.30 6.93 3.68
CA LEU A 140 -17.22 7.88 3.39
C LEU A 140 -17.57 9.29 3.84
N TYR A 141 -16.57 10.02 4.34
CA TYR A 141 -16.74 11.36 4.88
C TYR A 141 -15.72 12.36 4.33
N GLY A 142 -16.21 13.54 3.96
CA GLY A 142 -15.42 14.69 3.56
C GLY A 142 -15.11 15.63 4.73
N GLY A 143 -14.29 16.66 4.45
CA GLY A 143 -13.94 17.73 5.39
C GLY A 143 -12.68 17.49 6.21
N SER A 144 -12.06 18.60 6.63
CA SER A 144 -10.98 18.65 7.62
C SER A 144 -11.54 19.19 8.93
N ASN A 145 -11.41 18.45 10.04
CA ASN A 145 -11.59 18.89 11.44
C ASN A 145 -12.90 19.62 11.85
N ILE A 146 -13.86 19.88 10.95
CA ILE A 146 -15.13 20.60 11.23
C ILE A 146 -16.34 19.63 11.22
N GLY A 147 -16.08 18.35 11.44
CA GLY A 147 -17.10 17.29 11.49
C GLY A 147 -17.24 16.53 10.17
N PRO A 148 -17.51 15.21 10.24
CA PRO A 148 -17.55 14.36 9.06
C PRO A 148 -18.83 14.61 8.26
N VAL A 149 -18.71 15.21 7.07
CA VAL A 149 -19.85 15.37 6.14
C VAL A 149 -19.89 14.15 5.25
N PRO A 150 -20.95 13.33 5.25
CA PRO A 150 -21.05 12.21 4.32
C PRO A 150 -20.85 12.69 2.88
N VAL A 151 -20.00 12.01 2.12
CA VAL A 151 -19.83 12.29 0.71
C VAL A 151 -20.52 11.23 -0.12
N VAL A 152 -21.16 11.68 -1.20
CA VAL A 152 -21.57 10.78 -2.28
C VAL A 152 -20.29 10.42 -3.02
N ALA A 153 -20.05 9.12 -3.17
CA ALA A 153 -18.92 8.65 -3.93
C ALA A 153 -19.21 8.72 -5.43
N ASP A 154 -18.18 9.07 -6.18
CA ASP A 154 -18.11 9.02 -7.64
C ASP A 154 -18.04 7.56 -8.14
N ASP A 155 -18.50 7.32 -9.38
CA ASP A 155 -18.08 6.12 -10.11
C ASP A 155 -16.59 6.26 -10.45
N VAL A 156 -15.80 5.26 -10.05
CA VAL A 156 -14.35 5.25 -10.18
C VAL A 156 -13.85 4.17 -11.12
N SER A 157 -14.74 3.53 -11.88
CA SER A 157 -14.43 2.46 -12.85
C SER A 157 -13.32 2.89 -13.81
N TRP A 158 -13.35 4.13 -14.30
CA TRP A 158 -12.36 4.67 -15.24
C TRP A 158 -10.91 4.70 -14.73
N LYS A 159 -10.71 4.61 -13.41
CA LYS A 159 -9.38 4.60 -12.76
C LYS A 159 -9.14 3.35 -11.92
N GLY A 160 -9.84 2.25 -12.18
CA GLY A 160 -9.70 0.98 -11.44
C GLY A 160 -8.23 0.64 -11.08
N PRO A 161 -7.32 0.51 -12.06
CA PRO A 161 -5.90 0.21 -11.85
C PRO A 161 -5.12 1.31 -11.13
N GLY A 162 -5.50 2.58 -11.27
CA GLY A 162 -4.75 3.73 -10.76
C GLY A 162 -5.26 4.30 -9.43
N GLY A 163 -6.39 3.80 -8.92
CA GLY A 163 -6.97 4.23 -7.65
C GLY A 163 -8.44 3.84 -7.39
N GLY A 164 -9.06 3.02 -8.26
CA GLY A 164 -10.47 2.61 -8.15
C GLY A 164 -10.69 1.24 -7.49
N CYS A 165 -9.68 0.64 -6.85
CA CYS A 165 -9.87 -0.60 -6.09
C CYS A 165 -10.40 -0.33 -4.68
N GLU A 166 -11.19 -1.25 -4.14
CA GLU A 166 -11.56 -1.32 -2.72
C GLU A 166 -11.06 -2.63 -2.08
N THR A 167 -10.90 -2.59 -0.75
CA THR A 167 -10.52 -3.76 0.06
C THR A 167 -10.84 -3.50 1.53
N SER A 168 -10.96 -4.57 2.32
CA SER A 168 -10.86 -4.49 3.78
C SER A 168 -9.40 -4.29 4.19
N VAL A 169 -9.21 -3.74 5.39
CA VAL A 169 -7.88 -3.57 5.95
C VAL A 169 -7.21 -4.91 6.30
N TYR A 170 -8.00 -5.95 6.59
CA TYR A 170 -7.48 -7.30 6.83
C TYR A 170 -6.84 -7.89 5.59
N ASP A 171 -7.53 -7.82 4.44
CA ASP A 171 -6.96 -8.29 3.17
C ASP A 171 -5.82 -7.40 2.70
N TYR A 172 -5.83 -6.11 3.02
CA TYR A 172 -4.71 -5.23 2.73
C TYR A 172 -3.44 -5.62 3.51
N GLY A 173 -3.59 -5.98 4.79
CA GLY A 173 -2.51 -6.54 5.60
C GLY A 173 -2.05 -7.91 5.11
N ARG A 174 -2.99 -8.81 4.77
CA ARG A 174 -2.69 -10.14 4.19
C ARG A 174 -1.89 -10.01 2.90
N LEU A 175 -2.22 -9.06 2.02
CA LEU A 175 -1.45 -8.80 0.81
C LEU A 175 0.02 -8.52 1.14
N GLY A 176 0.28 -7.59 2.07
CA GLY A 176 1.65 -7.26 2.47
C GLY A 176 2.40 -8.45 3.05
N VAL A 177 1.76 -9.23 3.94
CA VAL A 177 2.34 -10.46 4.51
C VAL A 177 2.66 -11.49 3.42
N ARG A 178 1.81 -11.63 2.40
CA ARG A 178 2.03 -12.58 1.31
C ARG A 178 3.14 -12.17 0.37
N LEU A 179 3.35 -10.86 0.19
CA LEU A 179 4.49 -10.32 -0.53
C LEU A 179 5.80 -10.60 0.23
N THR A 180 5.85 -10.28 1.53
CA THR A 180 7.09 -10.45 2.33
C THR A 180 7.47 -11.90 2.58
N ASN A 181 6.50 -12.81 2.67
CA ASN A 181 6.79 -14.23 2.88
C ASN A 181 7.01 -15.04 1.59
N GLY A 182 6.99 -14.38 0.42
CA GLY A 182 7.22 -15.02 -0.89
C GLY A 182 6.10 -15.96 -1.34
N SER A 183 4.94 -15.96 -0.69
CA SER A 183 3.80 -16.80 -1.13
C SER A 183 3.07 -16.22 -2.33
N LEU A 184 3.21 -14.92 -2.61
CA LEU A 184 2.52 -14.24 -3.71
C LEU A 184 3.36 -14.14 -4.99
N LEU A 185 4.61 -13.67 -4.86
CA LEU A 185 5.55 -13.51 -5.96
C LEU A 185 6.83 -14.28 -5.66
N THR A 186 7.50 -14.74 -6.72
CA THR A 186 8.88 -15.22 -6.60
C THR A 186 9.80 -14.09 -6.15
N PRO A 187 10.96 -14.40 -5.53
CA PRO A 187 11.92 -13.38 -5.13
C PRO A 187 12.37 -12.46 -6.27
N SER A 188 12.56 -12.98 -7.48
CA SER A 188 12.96 -12.18 -8.65
C SER A 188 11.87 -11.21 -9.10
N SER A 189 10.60 -11.63 -9.12
CA SER A 189 9.50 -10.74 -9.48
C SER A 189 9.25 -9.69 -8.41
N LEU A 190 9.44 -10.04 -7.13
CA LEU A 190 9.34 -9.10 -6.02
C LEU A 190 10.44 -8.03 -6.09
N ASP A 191 11.69 -8.46 -6.34
CA ASP A 191 12.84 -7.57 -6.54
C ASP A 191 12.62 -6.63 -7.73
N ARG A 192 12.15 -7.17 -8.86
CA ARG A 192 11.77 -6.38 -10.04
C ARG A 192 10.67 -5.36 -9.72
N MET A 193 9.63 -5.75 -8.98
CA MET A 193 8.52 -4.87 -8.62
C MET A 193 8.94 -3.71 -7.71
N TRP A 194 9.89 -3.95 -6.81
CA TRP A 194 10.32 -2.98 -5.80
C TRP A 194 11.61 -2.24 -6.16
N THR A 195 12.23 -2.55 -7.31
CA THR A 195 13.40 -1.84 -7.80
C THR A 195 13.00 -0.74 -8.79
N PRO A 196 13.32 0.54 -8.51
CA PRO A 196 13.16 1.61 -9.49
C PRO A 196 14.01 1.31 -10.74
N PRO A 197 13.46 1.43 -11.95
CA PRO A 197 14.10 0.98 -13.18
C PRO A 197 15.37 1.76 -13.56
N ASP A 198 15.42 3.06 -13.25
CA ASP A 198 16.47 3.96 -13.74
C ASP A 198 16.90 5.05 -12.73
N GLY A 199 16.43 4.95 -11.48
CA GLY A 199 16.79 5.87 -10.41
C GLY A 199 16.25 7.31 -10.56
N LEU A 200 15.34 7.57 -11.51
CA LEU A 200 14.72 8.89 -11.69
C LEU A 200 13.85 9.33 -10.51
N ALA A 201 13.30 8.37 -9.77
CA ALA A 201 12.49 8.58 -8.60
C ALA A 201 12.65 7.42 -7.63
N ASN A 202 12.27 7.66 -6.37
CA ASN A 202 12.06 6.62 -5.38
C ASN A 202 10.69 5.94 -5.60
N TYR A 203 10.45 5.48 -6.82
CA TYR A 203 9.19 4.88 -7.26
C TYR A 203 9.47 3.71 -8.21
N ALA A 204 8.91 2.54 -7.91
CA ALA A 204 9.02 1.33 -8.72
C ALA A 204 7.65 0.98 -9.32
N LEU A 205 7.33 -0.30 -9.52
CA LEU A 205 6.09 -0.72 -10.16
C LEU A 205 4.90 -0.64 -9.19
N GLY A 206 4.43 0.58 -8.89
CA GLY A 206 3.30 0.81 -7.98
C GLY A 206 3.67 1.04 -6.52
N TRP A 207 4.94 1.28 -6.23
CA TRP A 207 5.45 1.40 -4.87
C TRP A 207 6.41 2.58 -4.74
N ASP A 208 6.20 3.39 -3.70
CA ASP A 208 7.20 4.31 -3.19
C ASP A 208 8.31 3.47 -2.53
N THR A 209 9.57 3.74 -2.86
CA THR A 209 10.72 2.96 -2.38
C THR A 209 11.62 3.78 -1.46
N GLY A 210 12.37 3.10 -0.60
CA GLY A 210 13.36 3.69 0.28
C GLY A 210 14.36 2.64 0.75
N SER A 211 15.26 3.04 1.65
CA SER A 211 16.23 2.10 2.23
C SER A 211 15.51 1.03 3.06
N ASN A 212 15.48 -0.21 2.56
CA ASN A 212 14.77 -1.35 3.16
C ASN A 212 13.31 -1.01 3.55
N VAL A 213 12.62 -0.27 2.70
CA VAL A 213 11.21 0.02 2.91
C VAL A 213 10.50 0.29 1.60
N VAL A 214 9.28 -0.22 1.49
CA VAL A 214 8.36 0.12 0.41
C VAL A 214 7.03 0.56 0.99
N ALA A 215 6.36 1.47 0.31
CA ALA A 215 5.08 1.99 0.75
C ALA A 215 4.19 2.35 -0.43
N LYS A 216 2.91 2.51 -0.16
CA LYS A 216 2.00 3.17 -1.09
C LYS A 216 0.89 3.88 -0.34
N GLY A 217 0.73 5.17 -0.62
CA GLY A 217 -0.44 5.94 -0.25
C GLY A 217 -1.59 5.80 -1.24
N GLY A 218 -2.82 5.82 -0.72
CA GLY A 218 -4.05 5.95 -1.48
C GLY A 218 -4.86 7.13 -0.98
N GLU A 219 -5.43 7.88 -1.93
CA GLU A 219 -6.38 8.95 -1.65
C GLU A 219 -7.53 8.86 -2.64
N GLN A 220 -8.75 8.86 -2.12
CA GLN A 220 -9.95 8.97 -2.94
C GLN A 220 -11.01 9.78 -2.19
N THR A 221 -12.09 10.19 -2.88
CA THR A 221 -13.20 10.97 -2.30
C THR A 221 -13.65 10.33 -0.99
N GLY A 222 -13.48 11.05 0.12
CA GLY A 222 -13.83 10.57 1.45
C GLY A 222 -13.05 9.36 1.97
N SER A 223 -11.87 9.02 1.45
CA SER A 223 -11.05 7.92 1.97
C SER A 223 -9.53 8.14 1.83
N ARG A 224 -8.78 7.46 2.69
CA ARG A 224 -7.32 7.34 2.68
C ARG A 224 -6.94 5.90 2.92
N SER A 225 -5.85 5.46 2.30
CA SER A 225 -5.21 4.20 2.65
C SER A 225 -3.69 4.37 2.65
N TYR A 226 -3.01 3.52 3.40
CA TYR A 226 -1.55 3.48 3.41
C TYR A 226 -1.08 2.07 3.73
N ILE A 227 -0.17 1.54 2.94
CA ILE A 227 0.59 0.35 3.28
C ILE A 227 2.07 0.71 3.36
N ARG A 228 2.74 0.14 4.34
CA ARG A 228 4.19 0.26 4.53
C ARG A 228 4.73 -1.10 4.90
N ILE A 229 5.79 -1.50 4.24
CA ILE A 229 6.40 -2.81 4.38
C ILE A 229 7.89 -2.63 4.59
N TYR A 230 8.42 -3.30 5.61
CA TYR A 230 9.85 -3.44 5.87
C TYR A 230 10.23 -4.90 5.56
N PRO A 231 10.80 -5.16 4.36
CA PRO A 231 11.03 -6.53 3.90
C PRO A 231 11.94 -7.35 4.82
N ASP A 232 13.08 -6.79 5.25
CA ASP A 232 14.06 -7.52 6.07
C ASP A 232 13.50 -7.91 7.45
N GLU A 233 12.70 -7.03 8.05
CA GLU A 233 12.04 -7.24 9.34
C GLU A 233 10.69 -7.97 9.22
N GLN A 234 10.25 -8.28 8.01
CA GLN A 234 8.95 -8.90 7.70
C GLN A 234 7.74 -8.16 8.29
N ILE A 235 7.86 -6.84 8.50
CA ILE A 235 6.78 -6.01 9.05
C ILE A 235 5.89 -5.50 7.91
N THR A 236 4.57 -5.65 8.08
CA THR A 236 3.55 -4.99 7.25
C THR A 236 2.65 -4.12 8.12
N ILE A 237 2.50 -2.86 7.76
CA ILE A 237 1.57 -1.91 8.37
C ILE A 237 0.54 -1.52 7.32
N ALA A 238 -0.72 -1.88 7.52
CA ALA A 238 -1.84 -1.53 6.65
C ALA A 238 -2.83 -0.63 7.40
N LEU A 239 -3.14 0.52 6.80
CA LEU A 239 -4.02 1.55 7.35
C LEU A 239 -5.10 1.92 6.33
N ILE A 240 -6.35 2.03 6.78
CA ILE A 240 -7.47 2.56 6.00
C ILE A 240 -8.26 3.55 6.87
N SER A 241 -8.67 4.66 6.27
CA SER A 241 -9.51 5.69 6.87
C SER A 241 -10.62 6.08 5.91
N ASN A 242 -11.84 6.22 6.41
CA ASN A 242 -13.00 6.71 5.68
C ASN A 242 -13.13 8.25 5.74
N GLN A 243 -11.99 8.95 5.85
CA GLN A 243 -11.90 10.39 5.80
C GLN A 243 -10.56 10.83 5.18
N ARG A 244 -10.61 11.86 4.32
CA ARG A 244 -9.42 12.41 3.62
C ARG A 244 -8.43 13.16 4.52
N GLY A 245 -8.89 13.69 5.65
CA GLY A 245 -8.10 14.58 6.52
C GLY A 245 -7.03 13.88 7.37
N HIS A 246 -7.02 12.55 7.44
CA HIS A 246 -6.04 11.80 8.24
C HIS A 246 -4.72 11.61 7.48
N ASP A 247 -3.61 11.94 8.13
CA ASP A 247 -2.25 11.69 7.63
C ASP A 247 -1.80 10.25 7.94
N LEU A 248 -2.33 9.31 7.17
CA LEU A 248 -1.95 7.90 7.28
C LEU A 248 -0.46 7.63 6.98
N PRO A 249 0.19 8.32 6.01
CA PRO A 249 1.63 8.17 5.82
C PRO A 249 2.45 8.50 7.06
N GLN A 250 2.13 9.59 7.77
CA GLN A 250 2.81 9.94 9.02
C GLN A 250 2.54 8.89 10.10
N LEU A 251 1.28 8.52 10.31
CA LEU A 251 0.92 7.48 11.29
C LEU A 251 1.66 6.16 11.02
N GLY A 252 1.74 5.73 9.76
CA GLY A 252 2.47 4.51 9.39
C GLY A 252 3.98 4.61 9.60
N ARG A 253 4.59 5.80 9.42
CA ARG A 253 6.00 6.03 9.77
C ARG A 253 6.23 6.00 11.28
N ASP A 254 5.31 6.57 12.05
CA ASP A 254 5.41 6.60 13.52
C ASP A 254 5.30 5.19 14.10
N ILE A 255 4.31 4.41 13.65
CA ILE A 255 4.17 2.98 14.01
C ILE A 255 5.44 2.21 13.62
N GLY A 256 5.93 2.37 12.39
CA GLY A 256 7.15 1.71 11.93
C GLY A 256 8.36 2.05 12.79
N THR A 257 8.53 3.33 13.15
CA THR A 257 9.62 3.78 14.04
C THR A 257 9.54 3.10 15.41
N LEU A 258 8.35 3.01 16.00
CA LEU A 258 8.15 2.34 17.28
C LEU A 258 8.50 0.85 17.21
N LEU A 259 8.09 0.17 16.15
CA LEU A 259 8.38 -1.26 15.96
C LEU A 259 9.88 -1.53 15.79
N LEU A 260 10.55 -0.77 14.91
CA LEU A 260 11.98 -0.96 14.64
C LEU A 260 12.86 -0.63 15.86
N ASN A 261 12.51 0.40 16.64
CA ASN A 261 13.22 0.73 17.86
C ASN A 261 13.11 -0.38 18.91
N ASN A 262 11.93 -1.02 19.02
CA ASN A 262 11.72 -2.13 19.94
C ASN A 262 12.45 -3.40 19.49
N LEU A 263 12.50 -3.70 18.19
CA LEU A 263 13.28 -4.82 17.67
C LEU A 263 14.78 -4.64 17.90
N SER A 264 15.30 -3.43 17.65
CA SER A 264 16.70 -3.10 17.90
C SER A 264 17.05 -3.23 19.39
N SER A 265 16.16 -2.74 20.27
CA SER A 265 16.33 -2.85 21.73
C SER A 265 16.27 -4.31 22.21
N ALA A 266 15.37 -5.12 21.66
CA ALA A 266 15.28 -6.54 21.96
C ALA A 266 16.52 -7.32 21.48
N ALA A 267 17.03 -7.01 20.29
CA ALA A 267 18.26 -7.60 19.77
C ALA A 267 19.48 -7.27 20.65
N LEU A 268 19.61 -6.02 21.11
CA LEU A 268 20.65 -5.62 22.06
C LEU A 268 20.51 -6.35 23.41
N ALA A 269 19.30 -6.41 23.98
CA ALA A 269 19.07 -7.12 25.23
C ALA A 269 19.36 -8.63 25.12
N ALA A 270 19.03 -9.25 23.99
CA ALA A 270 19.36 -10.65 23.71
C ALA A 270 20.88 -10.85 23.59
N ALA A 271 21.60 -9.96 22.89
CA ALA A 271 23.05 -10.01 22.78
C ALA A 271 23.74 -9.84 24.15
N ASP A 272 23.28 -8.91 24.98
CA ASP A 272 23.79 -8.71 26.34
C ASP A 272 23.54 -9.95 27.23
N SER A 273 22.37 -10.61 27.09
CA SER A 273 22.06 -11.84 27.82
C SER A 273 22.94 -13.03 27.40
N LEU A 274 23.29 -13.13 26.12
CA LEU A 274 24.20 -14.14 25.59
C LEU A 274 25.63 -13.88 26.08
N ALA A 275 26.09 -12.62 26.04
CA ALA A 275 27.39 -12.21 26.57
C ALA A 275 27.50 -12.46 28.09
N ALA A 276 26.42 -12.27 28.85
CA ALA A 276 26.37 -12.59 30.27
C ALA A 276 26.37 -14.10 30.54
N SER A 277 25.86 -14.92 29.62
CA SER A 277 25.83 -16.40 29.76
C SER A 277 27.15 -17.08 29.37
N ASP A 278 27.93 -16.47 28.48
CA ASP A 278 29.29 -16.93 28.11
C ASP A 278 30.37 -16.50 29.13
N ALA A 279 30.04 -15.62 30.06
CA ALA A 279 30.91 -15.24 31.17
C ALA A 279 30.84 -16.27 32.32
N SER A 280 31.40 -17.46 32.11
CA SER A 280 31.82 -18.34 33.22
C SER A 280 33.25 -17.98 33.65
N PRO A 281 33.50 -17.58 34.91
CA PRO A 281 34.86 -17.29 35.36
C PRO A 281 35.60 -18.59 35.70
N THR A 282 36.65 -18.90 34.95
CA THR A 282 37.79 -19.65 35.49
C THR A 282 38.49 -18.77 36.55
N GLN A 283 38.57 -19.29 37.78
CA GLN A 283 39.25 -18.67 38.92
C GLN A 283 40.74 -18.39 38.66
N ALA A 284 41.23 -17.24 39.15
CA ALA A 284 42.38 -17.16 40.07
C ALA A 284 42.54 -15.74 40.69
N ASP A 285 42.52 -15.74 42.02
CA ASP A 285 43.04 -14.82 43.05
C ASP A 285 43.51 -13.37 42.79
N ALA A 286 43.00 -12.51 43.69
CA ALA A 286 43.66 -11.49 44.52
C ALA A 286 44.43 -10.32 43.87
N ASP A 287 43.90 -9.09 43.95
CA ASP A 287 44.22 -8.11 45.02
C ASP A 287 43.64 -6.71 44.73
N GLU A 288 43.15 -6.06 45.80
CA GLU A 288 43.06 -4.62 46.11
C GLU A 288 43.15 -3.55 45.00
N LEU A 289 42.14 -2.64 44.91
CA LEU A 289 42.26 -1.19 45.21
C LEU A 289 40.97 -0.37 44.91
N ASP A 290 40.65 0.50 45.87
CA ASP A 290 39.64 1.57 46.08
C ASP A 290 38.62 2.08 45.02
N PRO A 291 37.45 2.62 45.46
CA PRO A 291 36.45 3.36 44.65
C PRO A 291 36.77 4.89 44.66
N PRO A 292 35.94 5.86 44.18
CA PRO A 292 34.69 5.87 43.39
C PRO A 292 34.78 6.84 42.17
N VAL A 293 33.67 7.13 41.46
CA VAL A 293 33.15 8.50 41.22
C VAL A 293 31.72 8.41 40.64
N GLU A 294 30.76 8.90 41.43
CA GLU A 294 29.43 9.32 41.02
C GLU A 294 29.52 10.57 40.12
N LEU A 295 28.86 10.55 38.96
CA LEU A 295 28.54 11.76 38.20
C LEU A 295 27.07 11.75 37.81
N GLY A 296 26.28 12.39 38.67
CA GLY A 296 25.30 13.42 38.29
C GLY A 296 24.21 13.05 37.28
N ASP A 297 23.05 12.72 37.84
CA ASP A 297 21.73 12.93 37.23
C ASP A 297 21.56 14.38 36.72
N PRO A 298 21.02 14.58 35.50
CA PRO A 298 19.89 15.47 35.41
C PRO A 298 18.76 14.92 34.51
N ALA A 299 17.68 14.50 35.14
CA ALA A 299 16.31 14.88 34.90
C ALA A 299 15.95 15.14 33.42
N PHE A 300 15.72 14.06 32.67
CA PHE A 300 14.67 14.04 31.65
C PHE A 300 13.58 13.10 32.14
N GLY A 301 12.43 13.68 32.49
CA GLY A 301 11.22 12.91 32.78
C GLY A 301 10.75 12.21 31.51
N VAL A 302 11.28 11.01 31.26
CA VAL A 302 10.68 10.05 30.36
C VAL A 302 9.50 9.45 31.13
N PRO A 303 8.23 9.64 30.71
CA PRO A 303 7.15 8.89 31.32
C PRO A 303 7.43 7.40 31.08
N GLN A 304 7.36 6.61 32.15
CA GLN A 304 7.48 5.16 32.12
C GLN A 304 6.63 4.60 30.95
N PRO A 305 7.16 3.67 30.14
CA PRO A 305 6.39 3.08 29.05
C PRO A 305 5.12 2.45 29.63
N ALA A 306 3.96 2.90 29.13
CA ALA A 306 2.71 2.25 29.44
C ALA A 306 2.77 0.83 28.87
N ILE A 307 2.83 -0.16 29.76
CA ILE A 307 2.63 -1.56 29.39
C ILE A 307 1.18 -1.66 28.89
N LEU A 308 1.00 -1.67 27.57
CA LEU A 308 -0.29 -2.02 26.98
C LEU A 308 -0.49 -3.52 27.20
N GLN A 309 -1.43 -3.88 28.07
CA GLN A 309 -1.84 -5.27 28.22
C GLN A 309 -2.56 -5.69 26.93
N PRO A 310 -2.14 -6.79 26.27
CA PRO A 310 -2.84 -7.29 25.10
C PRO A 310 -4.25 -7.73 25.49
N THR A 311 -5.27 -7.14 24.87
CA THR A 311 -6.69 -7.46 25.15
C THR A 311 -7.28 -8.52 24.22
N ALA A 312 -6.49 -9.08 23.30
CA ALA A 312 -6.95 -10.15 22.42
C ALA A 312 -6.59 -11.52 23.01
N THR A 313 -7.54 -12.14 23.69
CA THR A 313 -7.52 -13.59 23.95
C THR A 313 -8.31 -14.27 22.85
N ASP A 314 -7.70 -15.31 22.27
CA ASP A 314 -8.23 -16.16 21.19
C ASP A 314 -9.34 -17.09 21.72
N ASP A 315 -10.41 -16.51 22.27
CA ASP A 315 -11.54 -17.27 22.83
C ASP A 315 -12.84 -16.93 22.08
N ALA A 316 -13.60 -17.96 21.74
CA ALA A 316 -14.74 -17.96 20.82
C ALA A 316 -16.01 -17.29 21.37
N THR A 317 -15.86 -16.28 22.22
CA THR A 317 -16.94 -15.49 22.81
C THR A 317 -16.62 -14.01 22.67
N GLU A 318 -16.63 -13.50 21.43
CA GLU A 318 -16.79 -12.05 21.24
C GLU A 318 -18.17 -11.65 21.78
N PRO A 319 -18.28 -10.57 22.59
CA PRO A 319 -19.58 -10.06 22.97
C PRO A 319 -20.29 -9.59 21.70
N ALA A 320 -21.52 -10.08 21.50
CA ALA A 320 -22.41 -9.58 20.47
C ALA A 320 -22.37 -8.05 20.47
N THR A 321 -22.01 -7.47 19.32
CA THR A 321 -22.01 -6.03 19.09
C THR A 321 -23.29 -5.44 19.67
N ALA A 322 -23.15 -4.57 20.67
CA ALA A 322 -24.28 -3.82 21.21
C ALA A 322 -24.99 -3.11 20.05
N ALA A 323 -26.32 -3.10 20.09
CA ALA A 323 -27.13 -2.50 19.04
C ALA A 323 -26.71 -1.05 18.79
N PHE A 324 -26.62 -0.71 17.50
CA PHE A 324 -26.39 0.63 16.95
C PHE A 324 -27.22 1.70 17.70
N GLU A 325 -26.56 2.57 18.46
CA GLU A 325 -27.18 3.80 18.95
C GLU A 325 -26.97 4.92 17.92
N GLU A 326 -28.05 5.33 17.28
CA GLU A 326 -28.07 6.45 16.34
C GLU A 326 -27.74 7.76 17.08
N GLY A 327 -26.56 8.36 16.80
CA GLY A 327 -26.24 9.70 17.28
C GLY A 327 -24.83 9.97 17.84
N ARG A 328 -23.88 9.02 17.80
CA ARG A 328 -22.48 9.28 18.19
C ARG A 328 -21.53 9.28 16.98
N PRO A 329 -20.67 10.30 16.80
CA PRO A 329 -19.63 10.28 15.78
C PRO A 329 -18.49 9.38 16.28
N GLU A 330 -18.53 8.10 15.95
CA GLU A 330 -17.43 7.17 16.26
C GLU A 330 -16.44 7.15 15.10
N TYR A 331 -15.21 7.58 15.40
CA TYR A 331 -14.07 7.63 14.49
C TYR A 331 -13.36 6.29 14.52
N ASN A 332 -13.57 5.45 13.50
CA ASN A 332 -12.91 4.14 13.45
C ASN A 332 -11.68 4.22 12.54
N VAL A 333 -10.49 4.19 13.16
CA VAL A 333 -9.26 3.79 12.47
C VAL A 333 -9.12 2.29 12.68
N TYR A 334 -9.26 1.52 11.60
CA TYR A 334 -9.04 0.08 11.66
C TYR A 334 -7.55 -0.19 11.43
N LEU A 335 -6.87 -0.66 12.48
CA LEU A 335 -5.46 -1.03 12.48
C LEU A 335 -5.34 -2.54 12.76
N PRO A 336 -5.42 -3.42 11.75
CA PRO A 336 -4.87 -4.75 11.90
C PRO A 336 -3.35 -4.61 11.90
N LEU A 337 -2.75 -4.59 13.09
CA LEU A 337 -1.32 -4.75 13.21
C LEU A 337 -1.01 -6.25 13.14
N LEU A 338 -0.56 -6.72 11.98
CA LEU A 338 -0.06 -8.08 11.80
C LEU A 338 1.45 -8.07 12.03
N LEU A 339 1.85 -8.33 13.28
CA LEU A 339 3.24 -8.62 13.63
C LEU A 339 3.45 -10.13 13.51
N ARG A 340 4.56 -10.55 12.91
CA ARG A 340 5.02 -11.94 12.94
C ARG A 340 6.44 -11.98 13.46
#